data_AF-A0A958AI51-F1
#
_entry.id   AF-A0A958AI51-F1
#
_cell.length_a   1.000
_cell.length_b   1.000
_cell.length_c   1.000
_cell.angle_alpha   90.00
_cell.angle_beta   90.00
_cell.angle_gamma   90.00
#
_symmetry.space_group_name_H-M   'P 1'
#
loop_
_entity.id
_entity.type
_entity.pdbx_description
1 polymer ?
#
loop_
_entity_poly.entity_id
_entity_poly.type
_entity_poly.pdbx_seq_one_letter_code
_entity_poly.pdbx_strand_id
1 'polypeptide(L)'
;KLWYTKPASQWVEALPLGNGRLGAMVFGGIAHERFQLNEETLWSGALSDWNSPDAPAALPAVRAAIAAGEYEEADRRAKALQGAFTEAYQPLGDLHLDFVYGNNSGDVAAIDYYRDLDLNDATATVRYTVGGTTYTRRAFVSAPADVLVIQLTADRSAALTFTARLDSVHPYQIATQDDILLLTGKCPAHSEPNYRKVEDPIHYADGEDGPGLNFAAAVTIQVEGGTVTADKAAIHVANADVATLYLTGKSGFVDFTQVPGLSQAAVAAQAVAAQQSLTQQSFANLLSAHLIDYQSLFQRVVLDLGTTPAAALPTDERIRNFQTGADPALVTLLFQYG
;
A
#
# COMPACT_ATOMS: atom_id res chain seq x y z
N LYS A 1 -8.52 15.70 9.41
CA LYS A 1 -8.80 15.19 8.05
C LYS A 1 -7.90 15.86 7.04
N LEU A 2 -7.30 15.09 6.14
CA LEU A 2 -6.82 15.59 4.85
C LEU A 2 -7.95 15.39 3.84
N TRP A 3 -8.29 16.37 3.01
CA TRP A 3 -9.36 16.21 2.04
C TRP A 3 -9.12 16.98 0.74
N TYR A 4 -9.70 16.49 -0.36
CA TYR A 4 -9.45 16.94 -1.72
C TYR A 4 -10.71 16.85 -2.59
N THR A 5 -10.76 17.70 -3.63
CA THR A 5 -11.89 17.83 -4.57
C THR A 5 -11.64 17.12 -5.91
N LYS A 6 -10.53 16.40 -6.04
CA LYS A 6 -10.17 15.62 -7.24
C LYS A 6 -9.47 14.31 -6.90
N PRO A 7 -9.56 13.27 -7.74
CA PRO A 7 -8.73 12.07 -7.63
C PRO A 7 -7.24 12.39 -7.64
N ALA A 8 -6.43 11.49 -7.07
CA ALA A 8 -4.99 11.53 -7.19
C ALA A 8 -4.58 11.17 -8.63
N SER A 9 -3.70 11.99 -9.22
CA SER A 9 -3.11 11.77 -10.54
C SER A 9 -1.71 11.15 -10.47
N GLN A 10 -1.07 11.26 -9.32
CA GLN A 10 0.27 10.76 -9.02
C GLN A 10 0.32 10.19 -7.61
N TRP A 11 1.31 9.35 -7.33
CA TRP A 11 1.42 8.63 -6.06
C TRP A 11 1.45 9.54 -4.83
N VAL A 12 2.16 10.68 -4.91
CA VAL A 12 2.26 11.65 -3.80
C VAL A 12 0.94 12.39 -3.49
N GLU A 13 -0.09 12.24 -4.32
CA GLU A 13 -1.43 12.78 -4.07
C GLU A 13 -2.38 11.75 -3.45
N ALA A 14 -2.02 10.46 -3.46
CA ALA A 14 -2.82 9.37 -2.90
C ALA A 14 -2.75 9.37 -1.37
N LEU A 15 -3.77 8.79 -0.73
CA LEU A 15 -3.92 8.80 0.73
C LEU A 15 -3.40 7.49 1.34
N PRO A 16 -2.46 7.52 2.30
CA PRO A 16 -1.95 6.31 2.93
C PRO A 16 -2.92 5.76 3.98
N LEU A 17 -3.04 4.44 3.99
CA LEU A 17 -3.61 3.64 5.06
C LEU A 17 -2.63 2.52 5.41
N GLY A 18 -2.62 2.06 6.67
CA GLY A 18 -1.82 0.91 7.04
C GLY A 18 -2.03 0.47 8.48
N ASN A 19 -1.62 -0.77 8.77
CA ASN A 19 -1.71 -1.36 10.11
C ASN A 19 -0.34 -1.66 10.74
N GLY A 20 0.71 -1.03 10.23
CA GLY A 20 2.11 -1.33 10.58
C GLY A 20 2.77 -2.35 9.65
N ARG A 21 1.99 -3.31 9.11
CA ARG A 21 2.49 -4.36 8.22
C ARG A 21 2.00 -4.22 6.77
N LEU A 22 0.69 -4.23 6.58
CA LEU A 22 0.02 -4.02 5.30
C LEU A 22 -0.23 -2.51 5.11
N GLY A 23 0.06 -2.00 3.93
CA GLY A 23 -0.16 -0.61 3.54
C GLY A 23 -0.93 -0.49 2.23
N ALA A 24 -1.68 0.60 2.09
CA ALA A 24 -2.38 0.93 0.85
C ALA A 24 -2.34 2.45 0.58
N MET A 25 -2.04 2.83 -0.65
CA MET A 25 -2.19 4.20 -1.14
C MET A 25 -3.46 4.30 -1.99
N VAL A 26 -4.44 5.07 -1.52
CA VAL A 26 -5.77 5.21 -2.11
C VAL A 26 -5.80 6.37 -3.11
N PHE A 27 -6.07 6.08 -4.39
CA PHE A 27 -6.05 7.10 -5.44
C PHE A 27 -7.35 7.89 -5.56
N GLY A 28 -8.50 7.27 -5.33
CA GLY A 28 -9.79 7.93 -5.42
C GLY A 28 -10.36 8.01 -6.85
N GLY A 29 -9.93 7.18 -7.79
CA GLY A 29 -10.36 7.29 -9.19
C GLY A 29 -11.85 6.98 -9.42
N ILE A 30 -12.50 7.65 -10.38
CA ILE A 30 -13.97 7.56 -10.57
C ILE A 30 -14.34 6.31 -11.37
N ALA A 31 -13.84 6.18 -12.60
CA ALA A 31 -14.05 4.99 -13.44
C ALA A 31 -13.04 3.88 -13.10
N HIS A 32 -11.79 4.28 -12.84
CA HIS A 32 -10.69 3.38 -12.53
C HIS A 32 -10.10 3.76 -11.18
N GLU A 33 -10.40 2.98 -10.14
CA GLU A 33 -9.79 3.14 -8.82
C GLU A 33 -8.54 2.27 -8.71
N ARG A 34 -7.54 2.78 -7.99
CA ARG A 34 -6.30 2.06 -7.68
C ARG A 34 -6.01 2.15 -6.19
N PHE A 35 -5.74 1.00 -5.59
CA PHE A 35 -5.08 0.88 -4.30
C PHE A 35 -3.70 0.30 -4.55
N GLN A 36 -2.65 1.11 -4.42
CA GLN A 36 -1.28 0.60 -4.47
C GLN A 36 -0.95 -0.04 -3.12
N LEU A 37 -0.38 -1.24 -3.13
CA LEU A 37 -0.27 -2.12 -1.98
C LEU A 37 1.18 -2.31 -1.55
N ASN A 38 1.38 -2.40 -0.24
CA ASN A 38 2.66 -2.61 0.39
C ASN A 38 2.56 -3.64 1.52
N GLU A 39 3.61 -4.42 1.71
CA GLU A 39 3.77 -5.36 2.83
C GLU A 39 5.18 -5.11 3.41
N GLU A 40 5.31 -4.89 4.72
CA GLU A 40 6.53 -4.33 5.33
C GLU A 40 7.79 -5.19 5.12
N THR A 41 7.63 -6.50 4.99
CA THR A 41 8.73 -7.47 4.88
C THR A 41 9.11 -7.77 3.43
N LEU A 42 8.46 -7.12 2.46
CA LEU A 42 8.71 -7.35 1.05
C LEU A 42 9.94 -6.57 0.55
N TRP A 43 11.09 -7.26 0.49
CA TRP A 43 12.36 -6.71 0.05
C TRP A 43 12.98 -7.56 -1.06
N SER A 44 13.82 -6.95 -1.90
CA SER A 44 14.72 -7.69 -2.79
C SER A 44 15.80 -8.39 -1.98
N GLY A 45 16.53 -9.29 -2.64
CA GLY A 45 17.73 -9.88 -2.06
C GLY A 45 17.59 -11.33 -1.65
N ALA A 46 18.71 -11.83 -1.14
CA ALA A 46 18.79 -13.07 -0.40
C ALA A 46 19.87 -12.98 0.68
N LEU A 47 19.99 -14.03 1.49
CA LEU A 47 21.03 -14.13 2.48
C LEU A 47 22.40 -14.04 1.79
N SER A 48 23.18 -13.02 2.14
CA SER A 48 24.50 -12.74 1.56
C SER A 48 25.51 -12.46 2.67
N ASP A 49 26.80 -12.70 2.42
CA ASP A 49 27.87 -12.23 3.31
C ASP A 49 28.27 -10.81 2.92
N TRP A 50 27.79 -9.85 3.70
CA TRP A 50 28.01 -8.41 3.48
C TRP A 50 29.35 -7.92 4.05
N ASN A 51 30.10 -8.78 4.75
CA ASN A 51 31.36 -8.39 5.37
C ASN A 51 32.44 -8.19 4.30
N SER A 52 33.25 -7.14 4.45
CA SER A 52 34.43 -6.94 3.62
C SER A 52 35.62 -7.71 4.22
N PRO A 53 36.09 -8.82 3.60
CA PRO A 53 37.19 -9.61 4.14
C PRO A 53 38.53 -8.85 4.13
N ASP A 54 38.65 -7.86 3.24
CA ASP A 54 39.87 -7.05 3.09
C ASP A 54 39.93 -5.88 4.09
N ALA A 55 38.81 -5.50 4.70
CA ALA A 55 38.73 -4.35 5.59
C ALA A 55 39.70 -4.43 6.79
N PRO A 56 39.86 -5.57 7.50
CA PRO A 56 40.83 -5.67 8.59
C PRO A 56 42.28 -5.40 8.15
N ALA A 57 42.66 -5.84 6.93
CA ALA A 57 44.00 -5.65 6.39
C ALA A 57 44.23 -4.22 5.89
N ALA A 58 43.19 -3.54 5.39
CA ALA A 58 43.28 -2.16 4.92
C ALA A 58 43.31 -1.13 6.07
N LEU A 59 42.68 -1.43 7.21
CA LEU A 59 42.50 -0.49 8.32
C LEU A 59 43.79 0.14 8.88
N PRO A 60 44.92 -0.59 9.07
CA PRO A 60 46.16 0.01 9.55
C PRO A 60 46.70 1.12 8.63
N ALA A 61 46.59 0.94 7.31
CA ALA A 61 47.08 1.92 6.35
C ALA A 61 46.21 3.18 6.30
N VAL A 62 44.90 3.04 6.47
CA VAL A 62 43.98 4.18 6.62
C VAL A 62 44.35 5.00 7.86
N ARG A 63 44.56 4.34 9.00
CA ARG A 63 44.96 5.00 10.25
C ARG A 63 46.31 5.73 10.14
N ALA A 64 47.28 5.14 9.44
CA ALA A 64 48.59 5.76 9.22
C ALA A 64 48.50 7.04 8.38
N ALA A 65 47.73 7.01 7.28
CA ALA A 65 47.50 8.19 6.43
C ALA A 65 46.83 9.33 7.22
N ILE A 66 45.83 9.03 8.05
CA ILE A 66 45.19 10.02 8.94
C ILE A 66 46.22 10.63 9.91
N ALA A 67 47.05 9.79 10.55
CA ALA A 67 48.05 10.25 11.50
C ALA A 67 49.14 11.14 10.86
N ALA A 68 49.44 10.92 9.57
CA ALA A 68 50.37 11.72 8.79
C ALA A 68 49.75 13.02 8.20
N GLY A 69 48.44 13.22 8.35
CA GLY A 69 47.72 14.35 7.74
C GLY A 69 47.44 14.18 6.24
N GLU A 70 47.57 12.95 5.71
CA GLU A 70 47.38 12.61 4.30
C GLU A 70 45.91 12.25 4.01
N TYR A 71 45.00 13.23 4.09
CA TYR A 71 43.55 12.96 4.07
C TYR A 71 43.01 12.39 2.76
N GLU A 72 43.52 12.84 1.60
CA GLU A 72 43.11 12.31 0.29
C GLU A 72 43.48 10.82 0.16
N GLU A 73 44.66 10.45 0.66
CA GLU A 73 45.12 9.06 0.66
C GLU A 73 44.32 8.21 1.66
N ALA A 74 43.99 8.77 2.83
CA ALA A 74 43.11 8.12 3.79
C ALA A 74 41.73 7.82 3.18
N ASP A 75 41.12 8.79 2.48
CA ASP A 75 39.82 8.62 1.82
C ASP A 75 39.87 7.55 0.71
N ARG A 76 40.90 7.60 -0.15
CA ARG A 76 41.11 6.58 -1.19
C ARG A 76 41.23 5.18 -0.61
N ARG A 77 41.96 5.01 0.51
CA ARG A 77 42.15 3.72 1.19
C ARG A 77 40.91 3.27 1.95
N ALA A 78 40.13 4.20 2.51
CA ALA A 78 38.92 3.90 3.28
C ALA A 78 37.84 3.19 2.44
N LYS A 79 37.87 3.30 1.10
CA LYS A 79 36.99 2.54 0.21
C LYS A 79 37.09 1.02 0.40
N ALA A 80 38.26 0.50 0.79
CA ALA A 80 38.43 -0.92 1.09
C ALA A 80 37.75 -1.36 2.39
N LEU A 81 37.33 -0.40 3.24
CA LEU A 81 36.59 -0.67 4.47
C LEU A 81 35.06 -0.73 4.25
N GLN A 82 34.59 -0.45 3.03
CA GLN A 82 33.17 -0.44 2.68
C GLN A 82 32.70 -1.84 2.25
N GLY A 83 31.39 -2.08 2.30
CA GLY A 83 30.73 -3.30 1.83
C GLY A 83 29.75 -3.02 0.69
N ALA A 84 28.94 -4.02 0.35
CA ALA A 84 27.86 -3.87 -0.62
C ALA A 84 26.80 -2.87 -0.13
N PHE A 85 26.04 -2.29 -1.07
CA PHE A 85 24.83 -1.55 -0.72
C PHE A 85 23.76 -2.51 -0.20
N THR A 86 22.82 -1.96 0.56
CA THR A 86 21.66 -2.73 1.03
C THR A 86 20.72 -3.04 -0.13
N GLU A 87 19.91 -4.07 0.06
CA GLU A 87 18.76 -4.37 -0.80
C GLU A 87 17.67 -3.30 -0.70
N ALA A 88 16.67 -3.39 -1.58
CA ALA A 88 15.62 -2.39 -1.72
C ALA A 88 14.24 -2.92 -1.31
N TYR A 89 13.44 -2.05 -0.69
CA TYR A 89 12.04 -2.30 -0.39
C TYR A 89 11.21 -2.39 -1.68
N GLN A 90 10.27 -3.34 -1.74
CA GLN A 90 9.50 -3.66 -2.95
C GLN A 90 7.98 -3.45 -2.75
N PRO A 91 7.25 -2.98 -3.77
CA PRO A 91 5.79 -2.91 -3.74
C PRO A 91 5.15 -4.30 -3.86
N LEU A 92 4.04 -4.52 -3.18
CA LEU A 92 3.29 -5.78 -3.29
C LEU A 92 2.60 -5.88 -4.66
N GLY A 93 2.00 -4.78 -5.10
CA GLY A 93 1.25 -4.68 -6.35
C GLY A 93 0.16 -3.64 -6.26
N ASP A 94 -0.85 -3.74 -7.12
CA ASP A 94 -2.02 -2.87 -7.10
C ASP A 94 -3.32 -3.69 -7.11
N LEU A 95 -4.33 -3.20 -6.40
CA LEU A 95 -5.74 -3.57 -6.59
C LEU A 95 -6.41 -2.51 -7.46
N HIS A 96 -6.97 -2.94 -8.59
CA HIS A 96 -7.72 -2.10 -9.51
C HIS A 96 -9.21 -2.41 -9.41
N LEU A 97 -10.04 -1.37 -9.36
CA LEU A 97 -11.49 -1.48 -9.48
C LEU A 97 -11.97 -0.66 -10.69
N ASP A 98 -12.47 -1.36 -11.70
CA ASP A 98 -13.00 -0.78 -12.94
C ASP A 98 -14.52 -0.73 -12.88
N PHE A 99 -15.08 0.46 -12.67
CA PHE A 99 -16.51 0.69 -12.49
C PHE A 99 -17.26 0.85 -13.82
N VAL A 100 -18.47 0.33 -13.87
CA VAL A 100 -19.41 0.50 -14.99
C VAL A 100 -20.62 1.28 -14.52
N TYR A 101 -20.89 2.42 -15.16
CA TYR A 101 -22.03 3.29 -14.87
C TYR A 101 -23.07 3.18 -15.98
N GLY A 102 -24.14 2.42 -15.73
CA GLY A 102 -25.12 2.08 -16.76
C GLY A 102 -24.47 1.24 -17.86
N ASN A 103 -24.38 1.78 -19.08
CA ASN A 103 -23.72 1.11 -20.21
C ASN A 103 -22.31 1.66 -20.51
N ASN A 104 -21.77 2.54 -19.66
CA ASN A 104 -20.46 3.15 -19.85
C ASN A 104 -19.41 2.52 -18.91
N SER A 105 -18.35 1.96 -19.49
CA SER A 105 -17.20 1.36 -18.79
C SER A 105 -15.91 2.17 -18.92
N GLY A 106 -15.99 3.40 -19.43
CA GLY A 106 -14.86 4.32 -19.56
C GLY A 106 -15.02 5.57 -18.69
N ASP A 107 -14.25 6.61 -19.00
CA ASP A 107 -14.30 7.86 -18.26
C ASP A 107 -15.71 8.46 -18.26
N VAL A 108 -16.13 8.88 -17.06
CA VAL A 108 -17.42 9.53 -16.81
C VAL A 108 -17.23 10.86 -16.10
N ALA A 109 -18.06 11.83 -16.45
CA ALA A 109 -18.14 13.07 -15.69
C ALA A 109 -18.83 12.79 -14.34
N ALA A 110 -18.14 13.08 -13.25
CA ALA A 110 -18.71 13.08 -11.91
C ALA A 110 -18.85 14.51 -11.38
N ILE A 111 -19.87 14.72 -10.56
CA ILE A 111 -20.07 15.96 -9.79
C ILE A 111 -19.92 15.67 -8.30
N ASP A 112 -19.78 16.74 -7.51
CA ASP A 112 -19.70 16.67 -6.04
C ASP A 112 -18.62 15.71 -5.53
N TYR A 113 -17.50 15.63 -6.27
CA TYR A 113 -16.39 14.77 -5.92
C TYR A 113 -15.74 15.23 -4.60
N TYR A 114 -15.48 14.27 -3.73
CA TYR A 114 -14.82 14.44 -2.45
C TYR A 114 -13.98 13.21 -2.13
N ARG A 115 -12.77 13.39 -1.63
CA ARG A 115 -12.03 12.33 -0.94
C ARG A 115 -11.35 12.85 0.32
N ASP A 116 -11.30 12.04 1.36
CA ASP A 116 -10.56 12.36 2.59
C ASP A 116 -9.80 11.17 3.17
N LEU A 117 -8.86 11.49 4.05
CA LEU A 117 -8.30 10.64 5.08
C LEU A 117 -8.63 11.27 6.42
N ASP A 118 -9.44 10.59 7.24
CA ASP A 118 -9.73 11.03 8.60
C ASP A 118 -8.75 10.40 9.60
N LEU A 119 -7.96 11.26 10.23
CA LEU A 119 -6.99 10.86 11.23
C LEU A 119 -7.64 10.49 12.57
N ASN A 120 -8.93 10.81 12.81
CA ASN A 120 -9.57 10.38 14.06
C ASN A 120 -10.03 8.92 14.02
N ASP A 121 -10.20 8.34 12.83
CA ASP A 121 -10.70 6.98 12.64
C ASP A 121 -9.82 6.11 11.72
N ALA A 122 -8.75 6.67 11.16
CA ALA A 122 -7.88 6.01 10.18
C ALA A 122 -8.65 5.39 9.01
N THR A 123 -9.66 6.10 8.50
CA THR A 123 -10.39 5.70 7.30
C THR A 123 -10.21 6.69 6.16
N ALA A 124 -10.13 6.15 4.93
CA ALA A 124 -10.20 6.93 3.71
C ALA A 124 -11.61 6.84 3.13
N THR A 125 -12.22 7.98 2.80
CA THR A 125 -13.51 8.03 2.11
C THR A 125 -13.36 8.66 0.73
N VAL A 126 -14.06 8.12 -0.26
CA VAL A 126 -14.27 8.74 -1.58
C VAL A 126 -15.76 8.81 -1.85
N ARG A 127 -16.24 9.94 -2.34
CA ARG A 127 -17.65 10.15 -2.67
C ARG A 127 -17.79 11.00 -3.92
N TYR A 128 -18.71 10.64 -4.80
CA TYR A 128 -19.01 11.39 -6.03
C TYR A 128 -20.35 10.96 -6.61
N THR A 129 -20.91 11.76 -7.51
CA THR A 129 -22.19 11.48 -8.15
C THR A 129 -22.04 11.34 -9.66
N VAL A 130 -22.55 10.23 -10.22
CA VAL A 130 -22.58 9.94 -11.66
C VAL A 130 -24.02 9.58 -12.04
N GLY A 131 -24.58 10.22 -13.08
CA GLY A 131 -25.93 9.91 -13.56
C GLY A 131 -27.04 10.08 -12.51
N GLY A 132 -26.83 10.97 -11.53
CA GLY A 132 -27.76 11.19 -10.41
C GLY A 132 -27.77 10.08 -9.36
N THR A 133 -26.74 9.23 -9.33
CA THR A 133 -26.49 8.25 -8.26
C THR A 133 -25.21 8.66 -7.52
N THR A 134 -25.27 8.74 -6.20
CA THR A 134 -24.10 9.00 -5.35
C THR A 134 -23.45 7.69 -4.97
N TYR A 135 -22.15 7.58 -5.25
CA TYR A 135 -21.31 6.44 -4.89
C TYR A 135 -20.41 6.84 -3.71
N THR A 136 -20.27 5.95 -2.74
CA THR A 136 -19.36 6.14 -1.60
C THR A 136 -18.47 4.93 -1.46
N ARG A 137 -17.18 5.18 -1.22
CA ARG A 137 -16.17 4.17 -0.91
C ARG A 137 -15.56 4.51 0.43
N ARG A 138 -15.47 3.54 1.34
CA ARG A 138 -14.78 3.69 2.62
C ARG A 138 -13.78 2.56 2.77
N ALA A 139 -12.52 2.91 3.03
CA ALA A 139 -11.43 1.96 3.17
C ALA A 139 -10.65 2.19 4.47
N PHE A 140 -10.16 1.10 5.08
CA PHE A 140 -9.25 1.11 6.22
C PHE A 140 -8.42 -0.16 6.25
N VAL A 141 -7.25 -0.13 6.89
CA VAL A 141 -6.43 -1.33 7.11
C VAL A 141 -6.47 -1.68 8.60
N SER A 142 -7.15 -2.77 8.93
CA SER A 142 -7.34 -3.21 10.30
C SER A 142 -6.08 -3.90 10.82
N ALA A 143 -5.53 -3.41 11.94
CA ALA A 143 -4.50 -4.14 12.70
C ALA A 143 -5.06 -5.40 13.38
N PRO A 144 -6.21 -5.35 14.11
CA PRO A 144 -6.75 -6.53 14.77
C PRO A 144 -7.10 -7.69 13.84
N ALA A 145 -7.52 -7.40 12.61
CA ALA A 145 -7.90 -8.42 11.63
C ALA A 145 -6.87 -8.63 10.50
N ASP A 146 -5.78 -7.86 10.50
CA ASP A 146 -4.68 -7.92 9.52
C ASP A 146 -5.14 -7.90 8.04
N VAL A 147 -6.00 -6.94 7.71
CA VAL A 147 -6.71 -6.90 6.41
C VAL A 147 -7.00 -5.46 5.96
N LEU A 148 -6.87 -5.19 4.66
CA LEU A 148 -7.45 -4.01 4.01
C LEU A 148 -8.93 -4.29 3.71
N VAL A 149 -9.82 -3.48 4.28
CA VAL A 149 -11.26 -3.57 4.07
C VAL A 149 -11.71 -2.38 3.23
N ILE A 150 -12.49 -2.64 2.17
CA ILE A 150 -13.06 -1.60 1.30
C ILE A 150 -14.56 -1.85 1.15
N GLN A 151 -15.39 -0.92 1.62
CA GLN A 151 -16.83 -0.96 1.36
C GLN A 151 -17.21 0.05 0.29
N LEU A 152 -18.01 -0.40 -0.67
CA LEU A 152 -18.58 0.35 -1.77
C LEU A 152 -20.11 0.38 -1.59
N THR A 153 -20.70 1.56 -1.66
CA THR A 153 -22.15 1.76 -1.58
C THR A 153 -22.63 2.72 -2.66
N ALA A 154 -23.90 2.62 -3.01
CA ALA A 154 -24.60 3.59 -3.84
C ALA A 154 -25.95 3.98 -3.21
N ASP A 155 -26.42 5.20 -3.44
CA ASP A 155 -27.74 5.66 -2.97
C ASP A 155 -28.93 5.20 -3.85
N ARG A 156 -28.65 4.38 -4.86
CA ARG A 156 -29.62 3.72 -5.72
C ARG A 156 -29.39 2.22 -5.70
N SER A 157 -30.47 1.45 -5.54
CA SER A 157 -30.41 -0.01 -5.56
C SER A 157 -29.83 -0.55 -6.88
N ALA A 158 -29.12 -1.66 -6.78
CA ALA A 158 -28.52 -2.40 -7.90
C ALA A 158 -27.61 -1.52 -8.80
N ALA A 159 -26.98 -0.48 -8.24
CA ALA A 159 -26.19 0.48 -9.00
C ALA A 159 -24.68 0.19 -9.03
N LEU A 160 -24.19 -0.79 -8.26
CA LEU A 160 -22.78 -1.16 -8.22
C LEU A 160 -22.49 -2.30 -9.20
N THR A 161 -21.78 -1.96 -10.26
CA THR A 161 -21.21 -2.93 -11.21
C THR A 161 -19.75 -2.56 -11.44
N PHE A 162 -18.84 -3.50 -11.20
CA PHE A 162 -17.41 -3.27 -11.38
C PHE A 162 -16.64 -4.59 -11.54
N THR A 163 -15.41 -4.48 -12.02
CA THR A 163 -14.45 -5.60 -12.07
C THR A 163 -13.26 -5.28 -11.17
N ALA A 164 -12.86 -6.24 -10.33
CA ALA A 164 -11.68 -6.16 -9.49
C ALA A 164 -10.54 -7.01 -10.06
N ARG A 165 -9.34 -6.43 -10.13
CA ARG A 165 -8.12 -7.07 -10.67
C ARG A 165 -6.92 -6.79 -9.77
N LEU A 166 -5.96 -7.72 -9.77
CA LEU A 166 -4.66 -7.54 -9.14
C LEU A 166 -3.58 -7.55 -10.20
N ASP A 167 -2.54 -6.73 -10.02
CA ASP A 167 -1.28 -6.84 -10.75
C ASP A 167 -0.09 -6.49 -9.85
N SER A 168 1.11 -6.70 -10.37
CA SER A 168 2.36 -6.32 -9.70
C SER A 168 3.40 -5.93 -10.74
N VAL A 169 4.35 -5.08 -10.35
CA VAL A 169 5.52 -4.75 -11.17
C VAL A 169 6.53 -5.90 -11.24
N HIS A 170 6.45 -6.85 -10.31
CA HIS A 170 7.28 -8.06 -10.29
C HIS A 170 6.67 -9.16 -11.14
N PRO A 171 7.41 -10.20 -11.55
CA PRO A 171 6.83 -11.41 -12.13
C PRO A 171 5.77 -12.00 -11.18
N TYR A 172 4.55 -12.18 -11.69
CA TYR A 172 3.40 -12.67 -10.92
C TYR A 172 2.53 -13.64 -11.73
N GLN A 173 1.71 -14.37 -11.00
CA GLN A 173 0.63 -15.21 -11.52
C GLN A 173 -0.68 -14.81 -10.85
N ILE A 174 -1.79 -14.96 -11.59
CA ILE A 174 -3.13 -14.80 -11.06
C ILE A 174 -3.84 -16.15 -11.13
N ALA A 175 -4.54 -16.48 -10.06
CA ALA A 175 -5.45 -17.60 -9.99
C ALA A 175 -6.72 -17.20 -9.25
N THR A 176 -7.79 -17.94 -9.51
CA THR A 176 -9.02 -17.83 -8.75
C THR A 176 -9.33 -19.19 -8.13
N GLN A 177 -9.54 -19.21 -6.82
CA GLN A 177 -9.90 -20.41 -6.08
C GLN A 177 -10.94 -20.07 -5.02
N ASP A 178 -12.06 -20.81 -4.98
CA ASP A 178 -13.11 -20.64 -3.96
C ASP A 178 -13.58 -19.18 -3.81
N ASP A 179 -13.82 -18.49 -4.93
CA ASP A 179 -14.18 -17.06 -5.02
C ASP A 179 -13.11 -16.08 -4.50
N ILE A 180 -11.89 -16.55 -4.29
CA ILE A 180 -10.72 -15.74 -3.93
C ILE A 180 -9.91 -15.46 -5.20
N LEU A 181 -9.68 -14.18 -5.50
CA LEU A 181 -8.69 -13.76 -6.49
C LEU A 181 -7.31 -13.72 -5.81
N LEU A 182 -6.39 -14.56 -6.25
CA LEU A 182 -5.07 -14.72 -5.69
C LEU A 182 -4.02 -14.27 -6.68
N LEU A 183 -3.19 -13.32 -6.26
CA LEU A 183 -1.91 -13.00 -6.88
C LEU A 183 -0.80 -13.69 -6.10
N THR A 184 0.09 -14.41 -6.80
CA THR A 184 1.38 -14.87 -6.26
C THR A 184 2.51 -14.27 -7.08
N GLY A 185 3.62 -13.93 -6.44
CA GLY A 185 4.77 -13.34 -7.13
C GLY A 185 6.07 -13.55 -6.39
N LYS A 186 7.15 -13.04 -6.98
CA LYS A 186 8.51 -13.15 -6.43
C LYS A 186 9.29 -11.85 -6.59
N CYS A 187 9.90 -11.41 -5.50
CA CYS A 187 10.80 -10.26 -5.49
C CYS A 187 12.11 -10.56 -6.25
N PRO A 188 12.82 -9.50 -6.70
CA PRO A 188 14.16 -9.65 -7.25
C PRO A 188 15.10 -10.33 -6.24
N ALA A 189 16.01 -11.14 -6.74
CA ALA A 189 17.12 -11.68 -5.96
C ALA A 189 18.16 -10.61 -5.62
N HIS A 190 18.17 -9.49 -6.35
CA HIS A 190 18.98 -8.31 -6.06
C HIS A 190 18.35 -7.07 -6.70
N SER A 191 18.42 -5.92 -6.02
CA SER A 191 18.07 -4.61 -6.58
C SER A 191 19.09 -3.55 -6.18
N GLU A 192 19.71 -2.94 -7.19
CA GLU A 192 20.66 -1.86 -6.99
C GLU A 192 19.96 -0.59 -6.52
N PRO A 193 20.60 0.22 -5.65
CA PRO A 193 20.03 1.50 -5.25
C PRO A 193 19.79 2.42 -6.46
N ASN A 194 18.69 3.17 -6.42
CA ASN A 194 18.28 4.07 -7.51
C ASN A 194 19.33 5.13 -7.92
N TYR A 195 20.29 5.44 -7.05
CA TYR A 195 21.40 6.36 -7.32
C TYR A 195 22.61 5.69 -8.00
N ARG A 196 22.62 4.36 -8.14
CA ARG A 196 23.67 3.62 -8.85
C ARG A 196 23.23 3.38 -10.30
N LYS A 197 23.97 3.97 -11.23
CA LYS A 197 23.68 3.84 -12.67
C LYS A 197 24.43 2.64 -13.25
N VAL A 198 23.77 1.49 -13.25
CA VAL A 198 24.21 0.27 -13.94
C VAL A 198 23.18 -0.11 -15.01
N GLU A 199 23.60 -0.90 -16.00
CA GLU A 199 22.76 -1.27 -17.14
C GLU A 199 21.60 -2.20 -16.73
N ASP A 200 21.87 -3.17 -15.87
CA ASP A 200 20.89 -4.11 -15.33
C ASP A 200 20.86 -3.98 -13.79
N PRO A 201 19.98 -3.11 -13.24
CA PRO A 201 19.95 -2.87 -11.80
C PRO A 201 19.06 -3.84 -11.02
N ILE A 202 18.24 -4.67 -11.68
CA ILE A 202 17.24 -5.53 -11.03
C ILE A 202 17.38 -6.96 -11.55
N HIS A 203 17.85 -7.86 -10.69
CA HIS A 203 18.08 -9.25 -11.06
C HIS A 203 17.05 -10.18 -10.41
N TYR A 204 16.39 -10.99 -11.22
CA TYR A 204 15.53 -12.07 -10.75
C TYR A 204 16.28 -13.40 -10.84
N ALA A 205 16.01 -14.30 -9.90
CA ALA A 205 16.49 -15.67 -9.99
C ALA A 205 15.55 -16.54 -10.83
N ASP A 206 16.12 -17.51 -11.53
CA ASP A 206 15.34 -18.56 -12.19
C ASP A 206 14.68 -19.48 -11.16
N GLY A 207 13.42 -19.84 -11.43
CA GLY A 207 12.67 -20.81 -10.65
C GLY A 207 12.10 -20.30 -9.31
N GLU A 208 11.07 -20.98 -8.83
CA GLU A 208 10.33 -20.59 -7.61
C GLU A 208 11.14 -20.72 -6.32
N ASP A 209 12.12 -21.62 -6.29
CA ASP A 209 12.98 -21.89 -5.12
C ASP A 209 14.30 -21.08 -5.12
N GLY A 210 14.57 -20.32 -6.17
CA GLY A 210 15.74 -19.42 -6.22
C GLY A 210 15.70 -18.28 -5.19
N PRO A 211 16.79 -17.50 -5.03
CA PRO A 211 16.79 -16.33 -4.16
C PRO A 211 15.73 -15.28 -4.52
N GLY A 212 15.35 -14.43 -3.56
CA GLY A 212 14.22 -13.51 -3.66
C GLY A 212 12.98 -14.01 -2.91
N LEU A 213 12.29 -13.10 -2.21
CA LEU A 213 11.12 -13.44 -1.41
C LEU A 213 9.89 -13.72 -2.28
N ASN A 214 9.21 -14.83 -1.99
CA ASN A 214 7.87 -15.09 -2.52
C ASN A 214 6.84 -14.20 -1.81
N PHE A 215 5.77 -13.84 -2.49
CA PHE A 215 4.68 -13.07 -1.91
C PHE A 215 3.34 -13.45 -2.49
N ALA A 216 2.27 -13.12 -1.77
CA ALA A 216 0.90 -13.31 -2.23
C ALA A 216 -0.01 -12.18 -1.77
N ALA A 217 -1.01 -11.86 -2.59
CA ALA A 217 -2.14 -11.01 -2.23
C ALA A 217 -3.44 -11.74 -2.59
N ALA A 218 -4.39 -11.78 -1.66
CA ALA A 218 -5.66 -12.46 -1.85
C ALA A 218 -6.82 -11.47 -1.64
N VAL A 219 -7.84 -11.55 -2.50
CA VAL A 219 -9.04 -10.69 -2.43
C VAL A 219 -10.29 -11.54 -2.48
N THR A 220 -11.22 -11.28 -1.57
CA THR A 220 -12.61 -11.74 -1.65
C THR A 220 -13.56 -10.55 -1.72
N ILE A 221 -14.74 -10.76 -2.31
CA ILE A 221 -15.79 -9.74 -2.39
C ILE A 221 -17.11 -10.33 -1.93
N GLN A 222 -17.72 -9.69 -0.94
CA GLN A 222 -19.07 -9.98 -0.48
C GLN A 222 -20.01 -8.88 -0.95
N VAL A 223 -21.22 -9.26 -1.38
CA VAL A 223 -22.22 -8.30 -1.86
C VAL A 223 -23.55 -8.47 -1.16
N GLU A 224 -24.25 -7.36 -0.98
CA GLU A 224 -25.68 -7.33 -0.69
C GLU A 224 -26.41 -6.97 -1.99
N GLY A 225 -27.29 -7.86 -2.44
CA GLY A 225 -27.89 -7.76 -3.78
C GLY A 225 -26.89 -8.07 -4.91
N GLY A 226 -27.41 -8.23 -6.13
CA GLY A 226 -26.59 -8.48 -7.31
C GLY A 226 -25.94 -9.87 -7.35
N THR A 227 -24.86 -9.97 -8.12
CA THR A 227 -24.10 -11.22 -8.34
C THR A 227 -22.60 -11.00 -8.34
N VAL A 228 -21.87 -11.97 -7.81
CA VAL A 228 -20.40 -12.07 -7.92
C VAL A 228 -20.06 -13.28 -8.77
N THR A 229 -19.18 -13.09 -9.75
CA THR A 229 -18.63 -14.18 -10.56
C THR A 229 -17.14 -13.94 -10.73
N ALA A 230 -16.33 -14.99 -10.68
CA ALA A 230 -14.90 -14.88 -10.91
C ALA A 230 -14.49 -15.67 -12.16
N ASP A 231 -13.51 -15.16 -12.89
CA ASP A 231 -12.82 -15.87 -13.96
C ASP A 231 -11.35 -16.12 -13.60
N LYS A 232 -10.49 -16.43 -14.57
CA LYS A 232 -9.07 -16.73 -14.29
C LYS A 232 -8.23 -15.51 -13.91
N ALA A 233 -8.72 -14.30 -14.10
CA ALA A 233 -7.96 -13.06 -13.97
C ALA A 233 -8.65 -12.01 -13.09
N ALA A 234 -9.95 -12.12 -12.84
CA ALA A 234 -10.71 -11.07 -12.17
C ALA A 234 -11.92 -11.60 -11.38
N ILE A 235 -12.43 -10.74 -10.48
CA ILE A 235 -13.76 -10.88 -9.89
C ILE A 235 -14.66 -9.80 -10.49
N HIS A 236 -15.84 -10.20 -10.95
CA HIS A 236 -16.88 -9.33 -11.50
C HIS A 236 -18.04 -9.24 -10.54
N VAL A 237 -18.44 -8.00 -10.22
CA VAL A 237 -19.64 -7.69 -9.46
C VAL A 237 -20.63 -7.01 -10.39
N ALA A 238 -21.88 -7.47 -10.38
CA ALA A 238 -22.94 -6.88 -11.17
C ALA A 238 -24.18 -6.58 -10.31
N ASN A 239 -24.70 -5.37 -10.46
CA ASN A 239 -25.98 -4.93 -9.91
C ASN A 239 -26.10 -5.11 -8.39
N ALA A 240 -25.01 -4.89 -7.64
CA ALA A 240 -25.03 -4.95 -6.18
C ALA A 240 -25.56 -3.63 -5.56
N ASP A 241 -26.11 -3.72 -4.36
CA ASP A 241 -26.47 -2.58 -3.52
C ASP A 241 -25.27 -2.12 -2.66
N VAL A 242 -24.56 -3.09 -2.10
CA VAL A 242 -23.33 -2.91 -1.32
C VAL A 242 -22.32 -3.96 -1.75
N ALA A 243 -21.05 -3.59 -1.82
CA ALA A 243 -19.95 -4.54 -1.98
C ALA A 243 -18.88 -4.28 -0.92
N THR A 244 -18.43 -5.31 -0.21
CA THR A 244 -17.31 -5.24 0.74
C THR A 244 -16.20 -6.16 0.26
N LEU A 245 -15.02 -5.59 0.03
CA LEU A 245 -13.82 -6.29 -0.37
C LEU A 245 -12.89 -6.46 0.83
N TYR A 246 -12.24 -7.62 0.89
CA TYR A 246 -11.24 -7.94 1.89
C TYR A 246 -9.94 -8.35 1.21
N LEU A 247 -8.87 -7.57 1.42
CA LEU A 247 -7.57 -7.83 0.85
C LEU A 247 -6.55 -8.17 1.94
N THR A 248 -5.91 -9.32 1.79
CA THR A 248 -4.78 -9.76 2.62
C THR A 248 -3.53 -9.82 1.76
N GLY A 249 -2.39 -9.44 2.32
CA GLY A 249 -1.07 -9.60 1.69
C GLY A 249 -0.14 -10.36 2.63
N LYS A 250 0.68 -11.27 2.10
CA LYS A 250 1.67 -12.06 2.84
C LYS A 250 2.97 -12.15 2.05
N SER A 251 4.10 -12.23 2.75
CA SER A 251 5.39 -12.54 2.16
C SER A 251 5.88 -13.91 2.69
N GLY A 252 6.93 -14.43 2.06
CA GLY A 252 7.66 -15.59 2.54
C GLY A 252 8.70 -15.28 3.60
N PHE A 253 8.76 -14.06 4.14
CA PHE A 253 9.75 -13.73 5.16
C PHE A 253 9.45 -14.48 6.47
N VAL A 254 10.48 -15.10 7.05
CA VAL A 254 10.42 -15.79 8.35
C VAL A 254 11.29 -15.06 9.36
N ASP A 255 12.57 -14.93 9.04
CA ASP A 255 13.56 -14.16 9.79
C ASP A 255 14.72 -13.73 8.86
N PHE A 256 15.66 -12.95 9.39
CA PHE A 256 16.80 -12.42 8.62
C PHE A 256 17.88 -13.46 8.27
N THR A 257 17.77 -14.70 8.78
CA THR A 257 18.69 -15.80 8.53
C THR A 257 18.15 -16.85 7.54
N GLN A 258 16.87 -16.74 7.15
CA GLN A 258 16.20 -17.67 6.26
C GLN A 258 15.65 -16.95 5.01
N VAL A 259 16.51 -16.75 4.00
CA VAL A 259 16.12 -16.16 2.70
C VAL A 259 16.67 -17.00 1.54
N PRO A 260 15.81 -17.52 0.63
CA PRO A 260 14.35 -17.34 0.61
C PRO A 260 13.70 -18.07 1.80
N GLY A 261 12.67 -17.47 2.37
CA GLY A 261 11.95 -18.08 3.48
C GLY A 261 10.94 -19.10 2.97
N LEU A 262 9.65 -18.79 3.03
CA LEU A 262 8.59 -19.71 2.63
C LEU A 262 8.49 -19.88 1.11
N SER A 263 8.10 -21.10 0.69
CA SER A 263 7.77 -21.40 -0.70
C SER A 263 6.52 -20.64 -1.15
N GLN A 264 6.37 -20.42 -2.46
CA GLN A 264 5.22 -19.72 -3.02
C GLN A 264 3.89 -20.36 -2.59
N ALA A 265 3.81 -21.70 -2.63
CA ALA A 265 2.62 -22.43 -2.21
C ALA A 265 2.28 -22.21 -0.71
N ALA A 266 3.29 -22.12 0.15
CA ALA A 266 3.08 -21.85 1.58
C ALA A 266 2.58 -20.41 1.82
N VAL A 267 3.14 -19.42 1.13
CA VAL A 267 2.69 -18.02 1.21
C VAL A 267 1.27 -17.86 0.68
N ALA A 268 0.97 -18.50 -0.46
CA ALA A 268 -0.38 -18.55 -1.02
C ALA A 268 -1.39 -19.15 -0.04
N ALA A 269 -1.06 -20.29 0.58
CA ALA A 269 -1.92 -20.93 1.57
C ALA A 269 -2.18 -20.03 2.78
N GLN A 270 -1.18 -19.27 3.25
CA GLN A 270 -1.38 -18.30 4.34
C GLN A 270 -2.31 -17.14 3.94
N ALA A 271 -2.15 -16.60 2.73
CA ALA A 271 -3.00 -15.52 2.23
C ALA A 271 -4.46 -15.98 2.09
N VAL A 272 -4.69 -17.18 1.55
CA VAL A 272 -6.01 -17.81 1.41
C VAL A 272 -6.63 -18.15 2.76
N ALA A 273 -5.88 -18.74 3.69
CA ALA A 273 -6.39 -19.07 5.02
C ALA A 273 -6.84 -17.82 5.79
N ALA A 274 -6.13 -16.69 5.62
CA ALA A 274 -6.51 -15.41 6.22
C ALA A 274 -7.86 -14.89 5.69
N GLN A 275 -8.27 -15.24 4.47
CA GLN A 275 -9.57 -14.86 3.92
C GLN A 275 -10.74 -15.60 4.58
N GLN A 276 -10.53 -16.85 4.99
CA GLN A 276 -11.61 -17.70 5.51
C GLN A 276 -12.26 -17.13 6.77
N SER A 277 -11.46 -16.57 7.69
CA SER A 277 -11.97 -15.96 8.92
C SER A 277 -12.73 -14.65 8.69
N LEU A 278 -12.45 -13.96 7.58
CA LEU A 278 -13.04 -12.68 7.23
C LEU A 278 -14.45 -12.82 6.66
N THR A 279 -14.75 -13.95 6.00
CA THR A 279 -16.08 -14.19 5.41
C THR A 279 -17.24 -14.19 6.41
N GLN A 280 -16.96 -14.39 7.69
CA GLN A 280 -17.96 -14.40 8.77
C GLN A 280 -18.07 -13.05 9.49
N GLN A 281 -17.24 -12.07 9.13
CA GLN A 281 -17.20 -10.77 9.78
C GLN A 281 -18.02 -9.75 8.97
N SER A 282 -18.79 -8.92 9.65
CA SER A 282 -19.44 -7.78 9.00
C SER A 282 -18.47 -6.59 8.92
N PHE A 283 -18.67 -5.73 7.92
CA PHE A 283 -17.95 -4.45 7.83
C PHE A 283 -18.03 -3.65 9.13
N ALA A 284 -19.21 -3.60 9.76
CA ALA A 284 -19.43 -2.88 11.01
C ALA A 284 -18.60 -3.44 12.17
N ASN A 285 -18.46 -4.77 12.28
CA ASN A 285 -17.66 -5.41 13.32
C ASN A 285 -16.17 -5.13 13.11
N LEU A 286 -15.67 -5.26 11.87
CA LEU A 286 -14.26 -4.96 11.54
C LEU A 286 -13.93 -3.50 11.77
N LEU A 287 -14.82 -2.59 11.36
CA LEU A 287 -14.65 -1.16 11.60
C LEU A 287 -14.65 -0.84 13.09
N SER A 288 -15.56 -1.42 13.87
CA SER A 288 -15.59 -1.24 15.33
C SER A 288 -14.29 -1.68 16.00
N ALA A 289 -13.78 -2.87 15.66
CA ALA A 289 -12.52 -3.37 16.18
C ALA A 289 -11.33 -2.50 15.78
N HIS A 290 -11.29 -2.06 14.52
CA HIS A 290 -10.29 -1.11 14.00
C HIS A 290 -10.30 0.21 14.78
N LEU A 291 -11.48 0.80 14.98
CA LEU A 291 -11.63 2.06 15.72
C LEU A 291 -11.13 1.94 17.16
N ILE A 292 -11.51 0.86 17.86
CA ILE A 292 -11.10 0.61 19.24
C ILE A 292 -9.57 0.55 19.34
N ASP A 293 -8.93 -0.21 18.44
CA ASP A 293 -7.48 -0.36 18.41
C ASP A 293 -6.79 0.99 18.10
N TYR A 294 -7.13 1.59 16.97
CA TYR A 294 -6.49 2.82 16.50
C TYR A 294 -6.68 3.99 17.47
N GLN A 295 -7.91 4.23 17.94
CA GLN A 295 -8.20 5.35 18.82
C GLN A 295 -7.55 5.21 20.20
N SER A 296 -7.28 3.97 20.66
CA SER A 296 -6.52 3.73 21.89
C SER A 296 -5.08 4.27 21.83
N LEU A 297 -4.53 4.45 20.62
CA LEU A 297 -3.23 5.04 20.35
C LEU A 297 -3.37 6.53 20.02
N PHE A 298 -4.18 6.85 19.00
CA PHE A 298 -4.24 8.18 18.42
C PHE A 298 -4.77 9.24 19.40
N GLN A 299 -5.76 8.90 20.23
CA GLN A 299 -6.40 9.86 21.13
C GLN A 299 -5.57 10.17 22.39
N ARG A 300 -4.36 9.61 22.53
CA ARG A 300 -3.47 9.87 23.68
C ARG A 300 -2.93 11.30 23.70
N VAL A 301 -2.85 11.95 22.54
CA VAL A 301 -2.34 13.31 22.42
C VAL A 301 -3.32 14.17 21.66
N VAL A 302 -3.70 15.29 22.27
CA VAL A 302 -4.54 16.31 21.65
C VAL A 302 -3.74 17.60 21.60
N LEU A 303 -3.58 18.13 20.38
CA LEU A 303 -3.02 19.45 20.13
C LEU A 303 -4.11 20.33 19.51
N ASP A 304 -4.38 21.48 20.11
CA ASP A 304 -5.27 22.49 19.56
C ASP A 304 -4.56 23.84 19.55
N LEU A 305 -4.29 24.36 18.35
CA LEU A 305 -3.65 25.66 18.12
C LEU A 305 -4.67 26.71 17.64
N GLY A 306 -5.96 26.39 17.65
CA GLY A 306 -7.05 27.21 17.13
C GLY A 306 -7.34 26.98 15.65
N THR A 307 -8.42 27.61 15.17
CA THR A 307 -8.90 27.50 13.79
C THR A 307 -9.12 28.87 13.16
N THR A 308 -9.04 28.92 11.83
CA THR A 308 -9.38 30.08 11.01
C THR A 308 -10.28 29.62 9.85
N PRO A 309 -10.91 30.53 9.08
CA PRO A 309 -11.68 30.13 7.90
C PRO A 309 -10.91 29.31 6.87
N ALA A 310 -9.57 29.38 6.86
CA ALA A 310 -8.71 28.57 6.00
C ALA A 310 -8.87 27.06 6.24
N ALA A 311 -9.27 26.64 7.45
CA ALA A 311 -9.49 25.23 7.79
C ALA A 311 -10.61 24.56 6.97
N ALA A 312 -11.47 25.35 6.32
CA ALA A 312 -12.54 24.88 5.45
C ALA A 312 -12.09 24.61 4.00
N LEU A 313 -10.85 24.93 3.63
CA LEU A 313 -10.32 24.70 2.28
C LEU A 313 -9.78 23.26 2.11
N PRO A 314 -9.70 22.74 0.87
CA PRO A 314 -8.99 21.50 0.56
C PRO A 314 -7.53 21.55 1.02
N THR A 315 -6.97 20.42 1.42
CA THR A 315 -5.63 20.36 2.04
C THR A 315 -4.54 20.92 1.13
N ASP A 316 -4.61 20.67 -0.18
CA ASP A 316 -3.62 21.19 -1.14
C ASP A 316 -3.70 22.72 -1.28
N GLU A 317 -4.90 23.30 -1.22
CA GLU A 317 -5.08 24.76 -1.15
C GLU A 317 -4.56 25.35 0.16
N ARG A 318 -4.82 24.67 1.29
CA ARG A 318 -4.30 25.09 2.60
C ARG A 318 -2.78 25.15 2.59
N ILE A 319 -2.11 24.11 2.08
CA ILE A 319 -0.65 24.05 1.95
C ILE A 319 -0.13 25.17 1.03
N ARG A 320 -0.75 25.36 -0.14
CA ARG A 320 -0.35 26.40 -1.10
C ARG A 320 -0.44 27.81 -0.50
N ASN A 321 -1.49 28.06 0.30
CA ASN A 321 -1.75 29.36 0.90
C ASN A 321 -0.96 29.59 2.20
N PHE A 322 -0.38 28.54 2.81
CA PHE A 322 0.28 28.61 4.11
C PHE A 322 1.46 29.59 4.18
N GLN A 323 2.16 29.83 3.05
CA GLN A 323 3.30 30.76 3.01
C GLN A 323 2.91 32.21 3.36
N THR A 324 1.64 32.58 3.13
CA THR A 324 1.17 33.97 3.29
C THR A 324 -0.03 34.10 4.22
N GLY A 325 -0.71 32.99 4.54
CA GLY A 325 -1.87 32.94 5.43
C GLY A 325 -1.55 32.38 6.82
N ALA A 326 -2.50 32.52 7.73
CA ALA A 326 -2.47 31.90 9.06
C ALA A 326 -3.45 30.71 9.13
N ASP A 327 -2.91 29.51 9.23
CA ASP A 327 -3.68 28.27 9.39
C ASP A 327 -3.08 27.39 10.50
N PRO A 328 -3.27 27.76 11.79
CA PRO A 328 -2.78 26.96 12.92
C PRO A 328 -3.34 25.54 12.94
N ALA A 329 -4.55 25.34 12.41
CA ALA A 329 -5.16 24.02 12.28
C ALA A 329 -4.42 23.13 11.25
N LEU A 330 -3.67 23.70 10.30
CA LEU A 330 -2.82 22.92 9.38
C LEU A 330 -1.56 22.42 10.10
N VAL A 331 -1.02 23.22 11.02
CA VAL A 331 0.10 22.80 11.90
C VAL A 331 -0.36 21.67 12.81
N THR A 332 -1.54 21.80 13.42
CA THR A 332 -2.15 20.71 14.19
C THR A 332 -2.36 19.46 13.32
N LEU A 333 -2.87 19.63 12.09
CA LEU A 333 -3.08 18.52 11.18
C LEU A 333 -1.77 17.81 10.84
N LEU A 334 -0.70 18.56 10.55
CA LEU A 334 0.62 18.00 10.27
C LEU A 334 1.22 17.29 11.49
N PHE A 335 1.07 17.86 12.68
CA PHE A 335 1.49 17.23 13.93
C PHE A 335 0.78 15.89 14.15
N GLN A 336 -0.55 15.85 13.97
CA GLN A 336 -1.34 14.63 14.13
C GLN A 336 -1.14 13.63 12.98
N TYR A 337 -0.51 14.03 11.88
CA TYR A 337 -0.25 13.14 10.75
C TYR A 337 1.04 12.33 10.92
N GLY A 338 1.97 12.79 11.76
CA GLY A 338 3.21 12.07 12.09
C GLY A 338 3.03 11.14 13.28
#